data_AF-A0AAJ2S491-F1
#
_entry.id   AF-A0AAJ2S491-F1
#
_cell.length_a   1.000
_cell.length_b   1.000
_cell.length_c   1.000
_cell.angle_alpha   90.00
_cell.angle_beta   90.00
_cell.angle_gamma   90.00
#
_symmetry.space_group_name_H-M   'P 1'
#
loop_
_entity.id
_entity.type
_entity.pdbx_description
1 polymer ?
#
loop_
_entity_poly.entity_id
_entity_poly.type
_entity_poly.pdbx_seq_one_letter_code
_entity_poly.pdbx_strand_id
1 'polypeptide(L)'
;MSQDYQALCQDCLRAPVFSSELDQKKAHQGEILCQCGGDLCACSDCLHIIQELVAGKRGYVGSVTSPVAEWSAHGGASESCQKDSGQ
;
A
#
# COMPACT_ATOMS: atom_id res chain seq x y z
N MET A 1 14.44 17.46 -0.40
CA MET A 1 13.71 16.22 -0.10
C MET A 1 13.07 15.79 -1.40
N SER A 2 13.49 14.66 -1.96
CA SER A 2 12.83 14.06 -3.12
C SER A 2 11.40 13.74 -2.70
N GLN A 3 10.40 14.32 -3.37
CA GLN A 3 9.02 13.90 -3.15
C GLN A 3 8.86 12.55 -3.85
N ASP A 4 8.92 11.48 -3.07
CA ASP A 4 8.60 10.15 -3.57
C ASP A 4 7.07 10.10 -3.73
N TYR A 5 6.59 10.02 -4.96
CA TYR A 5 5.17 9.86 -5.24
C TYR A 5 4.78 8.43 -4.92
N GLN A 6 3.91 8.21 -3.94
CA GLN A 6 3.57 6.88 -3.45
C GLN A 6 2.06 6.65 -3.40
N ALA A 7 1.65 5.40 -3.49
CA ALA A 7 0.27 5.00 -3.20
C ALA A 7 0.29 3.74 -2.34
N LEU A 8 -0.73 3.54 -1.51
CA LEU A 8 -0.89 2.38 -0.66
C LEU A 8 -1.95 1.44 -1.25
N CYS A 9 -1.61 0.17 -1.41
CA CYS A 9 -2.60 -0.85 -1.74
C CYS A 9 -3.52 -1.09 -0.54
N GLN A 10 -4.83 -0.99 -0.76
CA GLN A 10 -5.82 -1.17 0.31
C GLN A 10 -6.01 -2.64 0.71
N ASP A 11 -5.64 -3.58 -0.16
CA ASP A 11 -5.74 -5.01 0.13
C ASP A 11 -4.48 -5.56 0.79
N CYS A 12 -3.30 -5.26 0.23
CA CYS A 12 -2.05 -5.88 0.65
C CYS A 12 -1.03 -4.93 1.28
N LEU A 13 -1.34 -3.65 1.43
CA LEU A 13 -0.44 -2.62 1.99
C LEU A 13 0.89 -2.44 1.25
N ARG A 14 1.04 -2.92 0.02
CA ARG A 14 2.19 -2.54 -0.83
C ARG A 14 2.20 -1.03 -1.05
N ALA A 15 3.39 -0.46 -1.09
CA ALA A 15 3.61 0.97 -1.27
C ALA A 15 4.51 1.24 -2.49
N PRO A 16 4.01 1.07 -3.73
CA PRO A 16 4.77 1.43 -4.93
C PRO A 16 5.17 2.90 -4.95
N VAL A 17 6.35 3.16 -5.50
CA VAL A 17 6.87 4.51 -5.78
C VAL A 17 6.71 4.79 -7.27
N PHE A 18 6.26 5.98 -7.60
CA PHE A 18 6.06 6.48 -8.95
C PHE A 18 7.08 7.56 -9.28
N SER A 19 7.42 7.65 -10.57
CA SER A 19 8.32 8.69 -11.09
C SER A 19 7.62 10.05 -11.24
N SER A 20 6.29 10.10 -11.22
CA SER A 20 5.51 11.31 -11.45
C SER A 20 4.24 11.39 -10.60
N GLU A 21 3.81 12.62 -10.30
CA GLU A 21 2.51 12.91 -9.66
C GLU A 21 1.35 12.38 -10.52
N LEU A 22 1.50 12.43 -11.85
CA LEU A 22 0.47 11.94 -12.78
C LEU A 22 0.21 10.44 -12.58
N ASP A 23 1.26 9.64 -12.42
CA ASP A 23 1.11 8.20 -12.22
C ASP A 23 0.54 7.88 -10.83
N GLN A 24 0.94 8.63 -9.80
CA GLN A 24 0.30 8.53 -8.48
C GLN A 24 -1.19 8.87 -8.53
N LYS A 25 -1.56 9.91 -9.29
CA LYS A 25 -2.95 10.30 -9.47
C LYS A 25 -3.75 9.23 -10.20
N LYS A 26 -3.21 8.64 -11.27
CA LYS A 26 -3.82 7.49 -11.96
C LYS A 26 -4.02 6.29 -11.03
N ALA A 27 -3.01 5.99 -10.19
CA ALA A 27 -3.13 4.95 -9.18
C ALA A 27 -4.29 5.22 -8.22
N HIS A 28 -4.38 6.44 -7.68
CA HIS A 28 -5.48 6.85 -6.80
C HIS A 28 -6.86 6.81 -7.47
N GLN A 29 -6.93 7.04 -8.78
CA GLN A 29 -8.16 6.98 -9.57
C GLN A 29 -8.55 5.56 -10.01
N GLY A 30 -7.77 4.54 -9.62
CA GLY A 30 -8.02 3.14 -9.98
C GLY A 30 -7.59 2.78 -11.42
N GLU A 31 -6.86 3.66 -12.12
CA GLU A 31 -6.31 3.35 -13.45
C GLU A 31 -5.07 2.46 -13.37
N ILE A 32 -4.37 2.46 -12.23
CA ILE A 32 -3.21 1.59 -11.94
C ILE A 32 -3.54 0.76 -10.71
N LEU A 33 -3.51 -0.56 -10.89
CA LEU A 33 -3.74 -1.52 -9.81
C LEU A 33 -2.43 -1.98 -9.19
N CYS A 34 -2.51 -2.42 -7.94
CA CYS A 34 -1.42 -3.13 -7.29
C CYS A 34 -1.11 -4.43 -8.03
N GLN A 35 0.11 -4.96 -7.87
CA GLN A 35 0.48 -6.27 -8.41
C GLN A 35 -0.41 -7.41 -7.86
N CYS A 36 -1.01 -7.24 -6.68
CA CYS A 36 -2.00 -8.19 -6.16
C CYS A 36 -3.38 -8.04 -6.84
N GLY A 37 -3.58 -7.07 -7.72
CA GLY A 37 -4.86 -6.73 -8.34
C GLY A 37 -5.78 -5.83 -7.50
N GLY A 38 -5.30 -5.35 -6.35
CA GLY A 38 -6.04 -4.45 -5.46
C GLY A 38 -5.88 -2.98 -5.81
N ASP A 39 -6.80 -2.15 -5.32
CA ASP A 39 -6.78 -0.72 -5.55
C ASP A 39 -5.65 -0.02 -4.81
N LEU A 40 -5.05 0.97 -5.48
CA LEU A 40 -4.03 1.84 -4.91
C LEU A 40 -4.69 3.17 -4.49
N CYS A 41 -4.30 3.69 -3.33
CA CYS A 41 -4.80 4.97 -2.84
C CYS A 41 -3.66 5.88 -2.39
N ALA A 42 -3.70 7.14 -2.81
CA ALA A 42 -2.72 8.16 -2.46
C ALA A 42 -3.34 9.33 -1.69
N CYS A 43 -4.46 9.12 -0.99
CA CYS A 43 -5.02 10.13 -0.09
C CYS A 43 -4.11 10.39 1.11
N SER A 44 -4.34 11.50 1.81
CA SER A 44 -3.56 11.90 3.01
C SER A 44 -3.39 10.77 4.01
N ASP A 45 -4.45 10.02 4.26
CA ASP A 45 -4.47 8.98 5.29
C ASP A 45 -3.66 7.76 4.85
N CYS A 46 -3.75 7.39 3.57
CA CYS A 46 -2.95 6.32 2.98
C CYS A 46 -1.46 6.66 2.96
N LEU A 47 -1.12 7.92 2.64
CA LEU A 47 0.25 8.40 2.69
C LEU A 47 0.78 8.41 4.14
N HIS A 48 -0.04 8.76 5.11
CA HIS A 48 0.32 8.69 6.52
C HIS A 48 0.62 7.26 6.97
N ILE A 49 -0.22 6.29 6.57
CA ILE A 49 0.00 4.87 6.85
C ILE A 49 1.35 4.39 6.29
N ILE A 50 1.73 4.81 5.07
CA ILE A 50 3.05 4.48 4.51
C ILE A 50 4.17 5.02 5.40
N GLN A 51 4.07 6.25 5.89
CA GLN A 51 5.08 6.84 6.79
C GLN A 51 5.21 6.05 8.10
N GLU A 52 4.09 5.60 8.68
CA GLU A 52 4.09 4.78 9.89
C GLU A 52 4.73 3.40 9.65
N LEU A 53 4.40 2.76 8.54
CA LEU A 53 4.96 1.47 8.13
C LEU A 53 6.49 1.57 7.89
N VAL A 54 6.94 2.63 7.22
CA VAL A 54 8.37 2.91 7.01
C VAL A 54 9.09 3.20 8.34
N ALA A 55 8.41 3.85 9.29
CA ALA A 55 8.94 4.09 10.64
C ALA A 55 8.94 2.82 11.52
N GLY A 56 8.49 1.67 11.02
CA GLY A 56 8.43 0.41 11.77
C GLY A 56 7.27 0.35 12.77
N LYS A 57 6.32 1.30 12.72
CA LYS A 57 5.10 1.24 13.53
C LYS A 57 4.18 0.18 12.94
N ARG A 58 4.20 -0.98 13.58
CA ARG A 58 3.42 -2.16 13.19
C ARG A 58 2.32 -2.39 14.22
N GLY A 59 1.08 -2.40 13.76
CA GLY A 59 -0.13 -2.48 14.58
C GLY A 59 -1.37 -2.44 13.68
N TYR A 60 -2.48 -1.92 14.18
CA TYR A 60 -3.64 -1.58 13.35
C TYR A 60 -3.35 -0.29 12.59
N VAL A 61 -2.93 -0.40 11.33
CA VAL A 61 -2.75 0.74 10.43
C VAL A 61 -3.88 0.73 9.40
N GLY A 62 -4.66 1.81 9.37
CA GLY A 62 -5.83 1.93 8.48
C GLY A 62 -6.97 0.95 8.79
N SER A 63 -7.63 0.44 7.75
CA SER A 63 -8.77 -0.50 7.84
C SER A 63 -8.37 -1.97 8.01
N VAL A 64 -7.08 -2.26 8.22
CA VAL A 64 -6.58 -3.63 8.28
C VAL A 64 -7.04 -4.28 9.57
N THR A 65 -7.79 -5.37 9.47
CA THR A 65 -8.41 -6.08 10.60
C THR A 65 -7.44 -6.97 11.37
N SER A 66 -6.21 -7.15 10.86
CA SER A 66 -5.16 -7.97 11.47
C SER A 66 -3.87 -7.17 11.69
N PRO A 67 -3.14 -7.43 12.79
CA PRO A 67 -1.87 -6.78 13.06
C PRO A 67 -0.83 -7.13 11.99
N VAL A 68 -0.18 -6.11 11.42
CA VAL A 68 0.85 -6.31 10.40
C VAL A 68 2.15 -6.82 11.05
N ALA A 69 2.32 -8.14 11.16
CA ALA A 69 3.53 -8.73 11.76
C ALA A 69 4.78 -8.45 10.91
N GLU A 70 4.71 -8.73 9.61
CA GLU A 70 5.79 -8.44 8.66
C GLU A 70 5.31 -7.57 7.49
N TRP A 71 6.05 -6.51 7.21
CA TRP A 71 5.78 -5.59 6.11
C TRP A 71 7.05 -5.18 5.37
N SER A 72 6.93 -5.02 4.05
CA SER A 72 7.88 -4.29 3.22
C SER A 72 7.14 -3.52 2.12
N ALA A 73 7.69 -2.42 1.63
CA ALA A 73 7.05 -1.62 0.57
C ALA A 73 6.76 -2.44 -0.71
N HIS A 74 7.64 -3.39 -1.04
CA HIS A 74 7.53 -4.24 -2.22
C HIS A 74 6.64 -5.47 -2.01
N GLY A 75 6.73 -6.10 -0.83
CA GLY A 75 6.00 -7.32 -0.50
C GLY A 75 4.62 -7.09 0.10
N GLY A 76 4.35 -5.89 0.62
CA GLY A 76 3.14 -5.59 1.38
C GLY A 76 3.19 -6.24 2.77
N ALA A 77 2.01 -6.38 3.38
CA ALA A 77 1.82 -7.15 4.61
C ALA A 77 1.73 -8.66 4.30
N SER A 78 2.52 -9.44 5.04
CA SER A 78 2.67 -10.90 4.90
C SER A 78 1.36 -11.70 5.02
N GLU A 79 0.39 -11.21 5.78
CA GLU A 79 -0.90 -11.90 6.00
C GLU A 79 -2.01 -11.47 5.02
N SER A 80 -1.77 -10.43 4.20
CA SER A 80 -2.82 -9.79 3.40
C SER A 80 -2.83 -10.22 1.92
N CYS A 81 -1.86 -11.03 1.49
CA CYS A 81 -1.82 -11.66 0.16
C CYS A 81 -2.24 -13.13 0.20
N GLN A 82 -3.24 -13.52 1.01
CA GLN A 82 -3.91 -14.79 0.80
C GLN A 82 -5.00 -14.62 -0.25
N LYS A 83 -4.60 -14.51 -1.53
CA LYS A 83 -5.50 -14.96 -2.59
C LYS A 83 -5.53 -16.48 -2.46
N ASP A 84 -6.61 -16.94 -1.85
CA ASP A 84 -7.04 -18.33 -1.80
C ASP A 84 -6.73 -18.99 -3.15
N SER A 85 -5.67 -19.80 -3.18
CA SER A 85 -5.47 -20.79 -4.22
C SER A 85 -6.35 -21.99 -3.83
N GLY A 86 -7.66 -21.77 -3.86
CA GLY A 86 -8.68 -22.76 -3.52
C GLY A 86 -9.18 -23.44 -4.79
N GLN A 87 -8.62 -24.62 -5.02
CA GLN A 87 -9.12 -25.81 -5.75
C GLN A 87 -10.32 -25.68 -6.70
#